data_AF-A0A4Y2SLH3-F1
#
_entry.id   AF-A0A4Y2SLH3-F1
#
_cell.length_a   1.000
_cell.length_b   1.000
_cell.length_c   1.000
_cell.angle_alpha   90.00
_cell.angle_beta   90.00
_cell.angle_gamma   90.00
#
_symmetry.space_group_name_H-M   'P 1'
#
loop_
_entity.id
_entity.type
_entity.pdbx_description
1 polymer ?
#
loop_
_entity_poly.entity_id
_entity_poly.type
_entity_poly.pdbx_seq_one_letter_code
_entity_poly.pdbx_strand_id
1 'polypeptide(L)'
;YVPPEVLPIYRDKLIPLSDLITPNQYEAELLTGIKIKSREDIASVMDAFHQKGVKTVILSSVELETSEDLHLFGSSILKNSKSLVSMDIPKLPASFTGTGDLFSALLLAWMANTDGDLKVSCENAVNSLQCVLKRTLDYADRKGKSVATMELQLVQSKVDIENPPIVLKCQDL
;
A
#
# COMPACT_ATOMS: atom_id res chain seq x y z
N TYR A 1 -9.17 -5.64 -15.30
CA TYR A 1 -9.13 -4.33 -14.60
C TYR A 1 -8.55 -3.23 -15.48
N VAL A 2 -7.62 -3.51 -16.41
CA VAL A 2 -7.24 -2.57 -17.49
C VAL A 2 -6.95 -3.39 -18.77
N PRO A 3 -7.20 -2.85 -19.99
CA PRO A 3 -6.82 -3.53 -21.22
C PRO A 3 -5.29 -3.79 -21.30
N PRO A 4 -4.85 -4.95 -21.81
CA PRO A 4 -3.42 -5.30 -21.88
C PRO A 4 -2.57 -4.28 -22.64
N GLU A 5 -3.14 -3.59 -23.62
CA GLU A 5 -2.45 -2.55 -24.41
C GLU A 5 -1.95 -1.35 -23.59
N VAL A 6 -2.46 -1.14 -22.37
CA VAL A 6 -2.04 -0.02 -21.51
C VAL A 6 -0.79 -0.37 -20.68
N LEU A 7 -0.48 -1.66 -20.48
CA LEU A 7 0.65 -2.09 -19.66
C LEU A 7 2.00 -1.54 -20.14
N PRO A 8 2.33 -1.56 -21.46
CA PRO A 8 3.57 -0.95 -21.94
C PRO A 8 3.64 0.55 -21.64
N ILE A 9 2.51 1.26 -21.66
CA ILE A 9 2.45 2.68 -21.34
C ILE A 9 2.80 2.92 -19.87
N TYR A 10 2.20 2.15 -18.95
CA TYR A 10 2.58 2.21 -17.53
C TYR A 10 4.06 1.91 -17.33
N ARG A 11 4.52 0.76 -17.83
CA ARG A 11 5.86 0.22 -17.60
C ARG A 11 6.99 1.09 -18.19
N ASP A 12 6.76 1.63 -19.38
CA ASP A 12 7.83 2.24 -20.19
C ASP A 12 7.72 3.76 -20.29
N LYS A 13 6.56 4.36 -19.94
CA LYS A 13 6.34 5.81 -20.00
C LYS A 13 5.99 6.43 -18.65
N LEU A 14 5.05 5.86 -17.89
CA LEU A 14 4.56 6.49 -16.66
C LEU A 14 5.44 6.21 -15.46
N ILE A 15 5.86 4.96 -15.25
CA ILE A 15 6.70 4.58 -14.11
C ILE A 15 8.03 5.35 -14.11
N PRO A 16 8.74 5.53 -15.23
CA PRO A 16 9.96 6.34 -15.25
C PRO A 16 9.77 7.82 -14.89
N LEU A 17 8.54 8.33 -14.95
CA LEU A 17 8.20 9.71 -14.58
C LEU A 17 7.66 9.82 -13.15
N SER A 18 7.46 8.70 -12.45
CA SER A 18 6.82 8.66 -11.14
C SER A 18 7.85 8.78 -10.02
N ASP A 19 7.66 9.72 -9.10
CA ASP A 19 8.48 9.81 -7.88
C ASP A 19 8.12 8.71 -6.87
N LEU A 20 6.84 8.38 -6.78
CA LEU A 20 6.28 7.40 -5.85
C LEU A 20 5.27 6.49 -6.57
N ILE A 21 5.35 5.19 -6.33
CA ILE A 21 4.37 4.20 -6.80
C ILE A 21 3.90 3.29 -5.66
N THR A 22 2.67 2.81 -5.73
CA THR A 22 2.05 1.94 -4.71
C THR A 22 1.43 0.65 -5.30
N PRO A 23 2.15 -0.13 -6.14
CA PRO A 23 1.57 -1.33 -6.71
C PRO A 23 1.23 -2.37 -5.63
N ASN A 24 0.14 -3.11 -5.81
CA ASN A 24 -0.05 -4.37 -5.09
C ASN A 24 0.84 -5.49 -5.68
N GLN A 25 0.88 -6.66 -5.06
CA GLN A 25 1.65 -7.81 -5.57
C GLN A 25 1.35 -8.12 -7.04
N TYR A 26 0.08 -8.24 -7.43
CA TYR A 26 -0.31 -8.58 -8.80
C TYR A 26 0.22 -7.55 -9.82
N GLU A 27 0.05 -6.26 -9.54
CA GLU A 27 0.55 -5.18 -10.38
C GLU A 27 2.07 -5.16 -10.45
N ALA A 28 2.75 -5.37 -9.31
CA ALA A 28 4.20 -5.40 -9.25
C ALA A 28 4.78 -6.54 -10.09
N GLU A 29 4.20 -7.74 -9.99
CA GLU A 29 4.60 -8.89 -10.81
C GLU A 29 4.33 -8.64 -12.29
N LEU A 30 3.21 -8.02 -12.62
CA LEU A 30 2.84 -7.73 -14.01
C LEU A 30 3.76 -6.68 -14.65
N LEU A 31 4.15 -5.65 -13.91
CA LEU A 31 4.98 -4.55 -14.39
C LEU A 31 6.47 -4.91 -14.48
N THR A 32 6.95 -5.78 -13.59
CA THR A 32 8.35 -6.21 -13.55
C THR A 32 8.61 -7.52 -14.27
N GLY A 33 7.60 -8.39 -14.39
CA GLY A 33 7.75 -9.76 -14.87
C GLY A 33 8.36 -10.72 -13.84
N ILE A 34 8.60 -10.27 -12.60
CA ILE A 34 9.17 -11.06 -11.50
C ILE A 34 8.03 -11.59 -10.65
N LYS A 35 8.03 -12.89 -10.34
CA LYS A 35 7.05 -13.49 -9.42
C LYS A 35 7.53 -13.34 -7.97
N ILE A 36 6.64 -12.93 -7.08
CA ILE A 36 6.97 -12.73 -5.67
C ILE A 36 6.59 -14.00 -4.90
N LYS A 37 7.59 -14.74 -4.44
CA LYS A 37 7.44 -15.93 -3.58
C LYS A 37 8.25 -15.83 -2.30
N SER A 38 9.29 -15.02 -2.29
CA SER A 38 10.15 -14.80 -1.12
C SER A 38 10.48 -13.33 -0.91
N ARG A 39 11.18 -13.03 0.19
CA ARG A 39 11.66 -11.67 0.50
C ARG A 39 12.75 -11.21 -0.49
N GLU A 40 13.52 -12.13 -1.04
CA GLU A 40 14.52 -11.84 -2.07
C GLU A 40 13.86 -11.37 -3.39
N ASP A 41 12.71 -11.96 -3.74
CA ASP A 41 11.94 -11.51 -4.91
C ASP A 41 11.41 -10.09 -4.70
N ILE A 42 10.99 -9.75 -3.49
CA ILE A 42 10.53 -8.40 -3.13
C ILE A 42 11.64 -7.38 -3.34
N ALA A 43 12.85 -7.66 -2.85
CA ALA A 43 14.00 -6.81 -3.07
C ALA A 43 14.29 -6.63 -4.57
N SER A 44 14.22 -7.72 -5.34
CA SER A 44 14.42 -7.70 -6.80
C SER A 44 13.37 -6.86 -7.53
N VAL A 45 12.11 -6.95 -7.12
CA VAL A 45 11.00 -6.14 -7.65
C VAL A 45 11.20 -4.66 -7.33
N MET A 46 11.57 -4.32 -6.09
CA MET A 46 11.83 -2.94 -5.69
C MET A 46 13.00 -2.34 -6.46
N ASP A 47 14.11 -3.08 -6.57
CA ASP A 47 15.28 -2.64 -7.30
C ASP A 47 14.97 -2.46 -8.80
N ALA A 48 14.12 -3.29 -9.40
CA ALA A 48 13.66 -3.12 -10.79
C ALA A 48 12.89 -1.80 -10.99
N PHE A 49 12.08 -1.37 -10.03
CA PHE A 49 11.41 -0.07 -10.08
C PHE A 49 12.38 1.10 -9.84
N HIS A 50 13.32 0.96 -8.91
CA HIS A 50 14.36 1.97 -8.68
C HIS A 50 15.25 2.16 -9.90
N GLN A 51 15.61 1.09 -10.61
CA GLN A 51 16.35 1.15 -11.89
C GLN A 51 15.60 1.92 -12.98
N LYS A 52 14.26 1.98 -12.90
CA LYS A 52 13.43 2.81 -13.79
C LYS A 52 13.38 4.28 -13.39
N GLY A 53 13.99 4.67 -12.26
CA GLY A 53 14.06 6.07 -11.79
C GLY A 53 13.09 6.40 -10.65
N VAL A 54 12.28 5.45 -10.20
CA VAL A 54 11.33 5.67 -9.09
C VAL A 54 12.09 5.82 -7.78
N LYS A 55 11.83 6.88 -7.03
CA LYS A 55 12.53 7.15 -5.76
C LYS A 55 11.91 6.38 -4.60
N THR A 56 10.59 6.31 -4.55
CA THR A 56 9.85 5.63 -3.47
C THR A 56 8.92 4.57 -4.05
N VAL A 57 9.07 3.34 -3.60
CA VAL A 57 8.27 2.19 -4.05
C VAL A 57 7.62 1.57 -2.82
N ILE A 58 6.29 1.49 -2.81
CA ILE A 58 5.54 0.77 -1.79
C ILE A 58 4.81 -0.41 -2.43
N LEU A 59 5.20 -1.62 -2.08
CA LEU A 59 4.36 -2.79 -2.33
C LEU A 59 3.24 -2.76 -1.28
N SER A 60 2.06 -2.30 -1.66
CA SER A 60 0.98 -1.96 -0.73
C SER A 60 0.42 -3.17 0.01
N SER A 61 0.46 -4.34 -0.64
CA SER A 61 -0.01 -5.60 -0.09
C SER A 61 0.64 -6.77 -0.82
N VAL A 62 1.34 -7.62 -0.08
CA VAL A 62 1.97 -8.86 -0.53
C VAL A 62 1.45 -10.01 0.33
N GLU A 63 1.00 -11.07 -0.31
CA GLU A 63 0.66 -12.34 0.32
C GLU A 63 1.88 -13.28 0.24
N LEU A 64 2.41 -13.66 1.39
CA LEU A 64 3.51 -14.61 1.50
C LEU A 64 2.94 -15.94 2.01
N GLU A 65 3.33 -17.05 1.40
CA GLU A 65 2.83 -18.39 1.77
C GLU A 65 3.10 -18.75 3.24
N THR A 66 4.04 -18.07 3.89
CA THR A 66 4.44 -18.30 5.28
C THR A 66 3.56 -17.61 6.32
N SER A 67 2.56 -16.83 5.92
CA SER A 67 1.74 -16.02 6.84
C SER A 67 0.32 -15.81 6.30
N GLU A 68 -0.66 -15.76 7.20
CA GLU A 68 -2.06 -15.46 6.85
C GLU A 68 -2.32 -13.95 6.70
N ASP A 69 -1.38 -13.12 7.15
CA ASP A 69 -1.45 -11.67 7.09
C ASP A 69 -0.96 -11.12 5.74
N LEU A 70 -1.41 -9.90 5.42
CA LEU A 70 -0.85 -9.13 4.32
C LEU A 70 0.43 -8.43 4.79
N HIS A 71 1.37 -8.22 3.89
CA HIS A 71 2.61 -7.51 4.20
C HIS A 71 2.74 -6.30 3.30
N LEU A 72 3.09 -5.17 3.90
CA LEU A 72 3.57 -4.01 3.17
C LEU A 72 5.10 -4.02 3.18
N PHE A 73 5.69 -3.69 2.04
CA PHE A 73 7.11 -3.42 1.93
C PHE A 73 7.32 -2.07 1.28
N GLY A 74 8.14 -1.22 1.87
CA GLY A 74 8.48 0.10 1.34
C GLY A 74 9.98 0.26 1.16
N SER A 75 10.41 0.78 0.02
CA SER A 75 11.79 1.18 -0.24
C SER A 75 11.83 2.61 -0.76
N SER A 76 12.71 3.43 -0.18
CA SER A 76 12.88 4.83 -0.59
C SER A 76 14.36 5.17 -0.72
N ILE A 77 14.72 5.86 -1.80
CA ILE A 77 16.05 6.37 -2.07
C ILE A 77 15.96 7.90 -2.16
N LEU A 78 16.16 8.57 -1.02
CA LEU A 78 16.08 10.04 -0.91
C LEU A 78 17.36 10.58 -0.29
N LYS A 79 17.84 11.72 -0.78
CA LYS A 79 19.05 12.41 -0.25
C LYS A 79 20.28 11.48 -0.10
N ASN A 80 20.44 10.53 -1.02
CA ASN A 80 21.48 9.47 -1.01
C ASN A 80 21.41 8.50 0.19
N SER A 81 20.27 8.42 0.88
CA SER A 81 19.98 7.40 1.87
C SER A 81 18.95 6.41 1.33
N LYS A 82 19.20 5.11 1.52
CA LYS A 82 18.23 4.04 1.23
C LYS A 82 17.56 3.67 2.55
N SER A 83 16.23 3.68 2.56
CA SER A 83 15.41 3.19 3.66
C SER A 83 14.58 2.02 3.16
N LEU A 84 14.56 0.93 3.92
CA LEU A 84 13.75 -0.25 3.64
C LEU A 84 12.93 -0.57 4.88
N VAL A 85 11.62 -0.71 4.71
CA VAL A 85 10.69 -0.98 5.79
C VAL A 85 9.72 -2.09 5.42
N SER A 86 9.24 -2.81 6.42
CA SER A 86 8.09 -3.72 6.27
C SER A 86 7.08 -3.54 7.39
N MET A 87 5.83 -3.92 7.12
CA MET A 87 4.77 -3.94 8.12
C MET A 87 3.83 -5.11 7.87
N ASP A 88 3.48 -5.81 8.95
CA ASP A 88 2.47 -6.85 8.94
C ASP A 88 1.08 -6.21 9.11
N ILE A 89 0.15 -6.60 8.24
CA ILE A 89 -1.18 -6.01 8.14
C ILE A 89 -2.21 -7.13 8.28
N PRO A 90 -2.96 -7.15 9.40
CA PRO A 90 -4.00 -8.13 9.61
C PRO A 90 -5.03 -8.14 8.48
N LYS A 91 -5.26 -9.31 7.90
CA LYS A 91 -6.26 -9.47 6.84
C LYS A 91 -7.65 -9.46 7.45
N LEU A 92 -8.53 -8.62 6.91
CA LEU A 92 -9.94 -8.58 7.31
C LEU A 92 -10.73 -9.57 6.46
N PRO A 93 -11.74 -10.28 7.04
CA PRO A 93 -12.52 -11.31 6.35
C PRO A 93 -13.60 -10.70 5.45
N ALA A 94 -13.22 -9.75 4.60
CA ALA A 94 -14.09 -9.07 3.66
C ALA A 94 -13.29 -8.46 2.48
N SER A 95 -13.96 -8.27 1.35
CA SER A 95 -13.41 -7.55 0.21
C SER A 95 -13.95 -6.14 0.18
N PHE A 96 -13.06 -5.18 -0.09
CA PHE A 96 -13.36 -3.75 -0.12
C PHE A 96 -12.91 -3.16 -1.45
N THR A 97 -13.67 -2.18 -1.94
CA THR A 97 -13.32 -1.39 -3.13
C THR A 97 -12.81 -0.02 -2.71
N GLY A 98 -11.89 0.56 -3.49
CA GLY A 98 -11.32 1.89 -3.21
C GLY A 98 -10.23 1.94 -2.13
N THR A 99 -9.78 0.79 -1.62
CA THR A 99 -8.71 0.73 -0.60
C THR A 99 -7.36 1.19 -1.12
N GLY A 100 -7.04 0.88 -2.38
CA GLY A 100 -5.84 1.37 -3.06
C GLY A 100 -5.86 2.89 -3.18
N ASP A 101 -6.97 3.47 -3.66
CA ASP A 101 -7.11 4.93 -3.80
C ASP A 101 -6.96 5.65 -2.46
N LEU A 102 -7.63 5.13 -1.42
CA LEU A 102 -7.52 5.67 -0.07
C LEU A 102 -6.08 5.54 0.47
N PHE A 103 -5.45 4.37 0.30
CA PHE A 103 -4.08 4.14 0.75
C PHE A 103 -3.09 5.10 0.09
N SER A 104 -3.14 5.24 -1.25
CA SER A 104 -2.26 6.13 -2.00
C SER A 104 -2.46 7.60 -1.59
N ALA A 105 -3.70 8.03 -1.36
CA ALA A 105 -4.02 9.38 -0.90
C ALA A 105 -3.48 9.65 0.52
N LEU A 106 -3.71 8.72 1.45
CA LEU A 106 -3.20 8.80 2.83
C LEU A 106 -1.67 8.82 2.86
N LEU A 107 -1.04 7.90 2.13
CA LEU A 107 0.42 7.82 2.06
C LEU A 107 1.02 9.12 1.52
N LEU A 108 0.45 9.67 0.43
CA LEU A 108 0.92 10.94 -0.12
C LEU A 108 0.83 12.08 0.90
N ALA A 109 -0.30 12.19 1.61
CA ALA A 109 -0.49 13.20 2.65
C ALA A 109 0.51 13.04 3.81
N TRP A 110 0.73 11.81 4.28
CA TRP A 110 1.66 11.54 5.38
C TRP A 110 3.12 11.70 4.99
N MET A 111 3.51 11.33 3.77
CA MET A 111 4.84 11.60 3.23
C MET A 111 5.13 13.10 3.19
N ALA A 112 4.14 13.92 2.84
CA ALA A 112 4.27 15.37 2.88
C ALA A 112 4.37 15.91 4.33
N ASN A 113 3.58 15.38 5.25
CA ASN A 113 3.54 15.83 6.65
C ASN A 113 4.75 15.40 7.48
N THR A 114 5.46 14.34 7.06
CA THR A 114 6.58 13.74 7.81
C THR A 114 7.93 14.00 7.14
N ASP A 115 8.00 14.95 6.20
CA ASP A 115 9.20 15.28 5.43
C ASP A 115 9.84 14.06 4.72
N GLY A 116 8.98 13.13 4.30
CA GLY A 116 9.38 11.91 3.59
C GLY A 116 9.89 10.77 4.49
N ASP A 117 9.63 10.80 5.80
CA ASP A 117 9.89 9.65 6.67
C ASP A 117 8.98 8.48 6.26
N LEU A 118 9.59 7.51 5.58
CA LEU A 118 8.90 6.35 5.01
C LEU A 118 8.21 5.51 6.09
N LYS A 119 8.89 5.31 7.23
CA LYS A 119 8.42 4.45 8.31
C LYS A 119 7.19 5.05 8.95
N VAL A 120 7.29 6.31 9.37
CA VAL A 120 6.19 7.04 10.02
C VAL A 120 5.03 7.23 9.04
N SER A 121 5.30 7.49 7.75
CA SER A 121 4.26 7.63 6.73
C SER A 121 3.46 6.35 6.51
N CYS A 122 4.15 5.22 6.37
CA CYS A 122 3.49 3.91 6.24
C CYS A 122 2.69 3.56 7.49
N GLU A 123 3.23 3.80 8.69
CA GLU A 123 2.50 3.59 9.95
C GLU A 123 1.18 4.38 9.98
N ASN A 124 1.21 5.68 9.70
CA ASN A 124 0.00 6.50 9.74
C ASN A 124 -1.01 6.08 8.65
N ALA A 125 -0.54 5.84 7.43
CA ALA A 125 -1.42 5.48 6.31
C ALA A 125 -2.11 4.13 6.54
N VAL A 126 -1.36 3.10 6.95
CA VAL A 126 -1.93 1.76 7.18
C VAL A 126 -2.86 1.76 8.38
N ASN A 127 -2.51 2.41 9.49
CA ASN A 127 -3.39 2.47 10.66
C ASN A 127 -4.69 3.24 10.36
N SER A 128 -4.61 4.33 9.60
CA SER A 128 -5.80 5.08 9.12
C SER A 128 -6.71 4.18 8.28
N LEU A 129 -6.14 3.49 7.28
CA LEU A 129 -6.87 2.57 6.42
C LEU A 129 -7.53 1.45 7.22
N GLN A 130 -6.80 0.81 8.13
CA GLN A 130 -7.33 -0.26 8.98
C GLN A 130 -8.51 0.22 9.85
N CYS A 131 -8.47 1.45 10.36
CA CYS A 131 -9.60 2.02 11.11
C CYS A 131 -10.84 2.20 10.21
N VAL A 132 -10.67 2.74 9.01
CA VAL A 132 -11.76 2.88 8.03
C VAL A 132 -12.35 1.52 7.68
N LEU A 133 -11.52 0.52 7.41
CA LEU A 133 -11.96 -0.82 7.02
C LEU A 133 -12.71 -1.54 8.14
N LYS A 134 -12.18 -1.49 9.37
CA LYS A 134 -12.85 -2.08 10.55
C LYS A 134 -14.20 -1.43 10.80
N ARG A 135 -14.28 -0.09 10.76
CA ARG A 135 -15.56 0.63 10.90
C ARG A 135 -16.55 0.26 9.80
N THR A 136 -16.07 0.11 8.57
CA THR A 136 -16.89 -0.29 7.42
C THR A 136 -17.46 -1.70 7.62
N LEU A 137 -16.63 -2.65 8.04
CA LEU A 137 -17.05 -4.02 8.33
C LEU A 137 -18.06 -4.08 9.48
N ASP A 138 -17.79 -3.39 10.60
CA ASP A 138 -18.69 -3.32 11.75
C ASP A 138 -20.07 -2.74 11.37
N TYR A 139 -20.08 -1.73 10.50
CA TYR A 139 -21.33 -1.14 9.99
C TYR A 139 -22.10 -2.16 9.14
N ALA A 140 -21.42 -2.84 8.21
CA ALA A 140 -22.02 -3.86 7.36
C ALA A 140 -22.56 -5.06 8.15
N ASP A 141 -21.83 -5.52 9.16
CA ASP A 141 -22.26 -6.63 10.04
C ASP A 141 -23.55 -6.29 10.81
N ARG A 142 -23.72 -5.04 11.24
CA ARG A 142 -24.93 -4.58 11.94
C ARG A 142 -26.12 -4.34 11.01
N LYS A 143 -25.88 -3.93 9.75
CA LYS A 143 -26.93 -3.58 8.78
C LYS A 143 -27.29 -4.72 7.81
N GLY A 144 -26.48 -5.77 7.78
CA GLY A 144 -26.50 -6.79 6.74
C GLY A 144 -25.52 -6.45 5.62
N LYS A 145 -24.69 -7.42 5.24
CA LYS A 145 -23.67 -7.26 4.19
C LYS A 145 -24.31 -7.13 2.83
N SER A 146 -23.95 -6.06 2.13
CA SER A 146 -24.34 -5.75 0.75
C SER A 146 -23.25 -4.87 0.13
N VAL A 147 -23.26 -4.71 -1.18
CA VAL A 147 -22.31 -3.80 -1.86
C VAL A 147 -22.41 -2.38 -1.27
N ALA A 148 -23.63 -1.88 -1.06
CA ALA A 148 -23.84 -0.53 -0.52
C ALA A 148 -23.36 -0.37 0.93
N THR A 149 -23.48 -1.40 1.77
CA THR A 149 -23.03 -1.35 3.18
C THR A 149 -21.54 -1.59 3.33
N MET A 150 -20.87 -2.10 2.28
CA MET A 150 -19.42 -2.29 2.22
C MET A 150 -18.67 -1.09 1.62
N GLU A 151 -19.37 -0.02 1.24
CA GLU A 151 -18.74 1.25 0.86
C GLU A 151 -17.99 1.87 2.05
N LEU A 152 -16.79 2.38 1.77
CA LEU A 152 -15.87 2.87 2.79
C LEU A 152 -16.51 3.99 3.62
N GLN A 153 -16.54 3.79 4.95
CA GLN A 153 -17.09 4.75 5.92
C GLN A 153 -16.13 5.94 6.15
N LEU A 154 -15.78 6.69 5.10
CA LEU A 154 -14.79 7.76 5.13
C LEU A 154 -15.18 8.91 6.05
N VAL A 155 -16.41 9.43 5.90
CA VAL A 155 -16.90 10.59 6.67
C VAL A 155 -16.94 10.28 8.16
N GLN A 156 -17.41 9.07 8.50
CA GLN A 156 -17.50 8.58 9.87
C GLN A 156 -16.12 8.29 10.48
N SER A 157 -15.09 8.17 9.63
CA SER A 157 -13.70 7.89 10.02
C SER A 157 -12.79 9.11 10.02
N LYS A 158 -13.35 10.32 9.88
CA LYS A 158 -12.57 11.56 9.82
C LYS A 158 -11.51 11.66 10.94
N VAL A 159 -11.91 11.40 12.20
CA VAL A 159 -11.01 11.54 13.36
C VAL A 159 -9.82 10.59 13.26
N ASP A 160 -10.04 9.34 12.83
CA ASP A 160 -8.96 8.35 12.71
C ASP A 160 -8.08 8.59 11.47
N ILE A 161 -8.61 9.27 10.44
CA ILE A 161 -7.82 9.71 9.29
C ILE A 161 -6.91 10.88 9.69
N GLU A 162 -7.43 11.83 10.47
CA GLU A 162 -6.66 12.98 10.95
C GLU A 162 -5.64 12.58 12.03
N ASN A 163 -6.01 11.65 12.91
CA ASN A 163 -5.20 11.22 14.06
C ASN A 163 -5.26 9.69 14.22
N PRO A 164 -4.57 8.91 13.38
CA PRO A 164 -4.66 7.46 13.43
C PRO A 164 -4.06 6.89 14.72
N PRO A 165 -4.73 5.91 15.37
CA PRO A 165 -4.13 5.19 16.47
C PRO A 165 -3.01 4.28 15.93
N ILE A 166 -1.77 4.50 16.37
CA ILE A 166 -0.63 3.73 15.86
C ILE A 166 -0.51 2.39 16.60
N VAL A 167 -1.27 1.40 16.12
CA VAL A 167 -1.30 0.03 16.66
C VAL A 167 -0.38 -0.89 15.87
N LEU A 168 -0.34 -0.74 14.55
CA LEU A 168 0.56 -1.47 13.66
C LEU A 168 1.86 -0.67 13.48
N LYS A 169 2.99 -1.36 13.54
CA LYS A 169 4.34 -0.75 13.51
C LYS A 169 5.18 -1.26 12.35
N CYS A 170 5.90 -0.33 11.72
CA CYS A 170 6.86 -0.68 10.69
C CYS A 170 8.15 -1.17 11.35
N GLN A 171 8.80 -2.11 10.69
CA GLN A 171 10.13 -2.62 11.02
C GLN A 171 11.11 -2.13 9.97
N ASP A 172 12.31 -1.72 10.41
CA ASP A 172 13.42 -1.43 9.49
C ASP A 172 14.07 -2.75 9.06
N LEU A 173 14.42 -2.85 7.78
CA LEU A 173 15.03 -4.05 7.17
C LEU A 173 16.48 -3.83 6.76
#